data_AF-A0A1Q7XQN2-F1
#
_entry.id   AF-A0A1Q7XQN2-F1
#
_cell.length_a   1.000
_cell.length_b   1.000
_cell.length_c   1.000
_cell.angle_alpha   90.00
_cell.angle_beta   90.00
_cell.angle_gamma   90.00
#
_symmetry.space_group_name_H-M   'P 1'
#
loop_
_entity.id
_entity.type
_entity.pdbx_description
1 polymer ?
#
loop_
_entity_poly.entity_id
_entity_poly.type
_entity_poly.pdbx_seq_one_letter_code
_entity_poly.pdbx_strand_id
1 'polypeptide(L)'
;MGLINYRKVPPDAYELVKKALKGDYILSHYPSFHDSMLESFDIISLAGKISIHYYKDGTLQIEGNENNPSYHRIVRKVNGLISKKDYL
;
A
#
# COMPACT_ATOMS: atom_id res chain seq x y z
N MET A 1 -11.76 5.65 10.08
CA MET A 1 -10.60 4.80 9.78
C MET A 1 -10.76 4.40 8.34
N GLY A 2 -9.81 4.75 7.49
CA GLY A 2 -9.93 4.59 6.04
C GLY A 2 -9.34 3.27 5.60
N LEU A 3 -10.06 2.61 4.69
CA LEU A 3 -9.67 1.34 4.10
C LEU A 3 -9.89 1.41 2.59
N ILE A 4 -8.84 1.15 1.82
CA ILE A 4 -8.91 1.08 0.36
C ILE A 4 -8.35 -0.25 -0.10
N ASN A 5 -9.10 -0.91 -0.99
CA ASN A 5 -8.72 -2.18 -1.58
C ASN A 5 -8.61 -2.02 -3.10
N TYR A 6 -7.42 -2.30 -3.63
CA TYR A 6 -7.18 -2.47 -5.05
C TYR A 6 -7.22 -3.96 -5.35
N ARG A 7 -8.01 -4.36 -6.34
CA ARG A 7 -8.16 -5.76 -6.74
C ARG A 7 -7.32 -6.04 -7.97
N LYS A 8 -6.86 -7.29 -8.10
CA LYS A 8 -6.09 -7.77 -9.27
C LYS A 8 -4.81 -6.97 -9.53
N VAL A 9 -4.18 -6.44 -8.49
CA VAL A 9 -2.87 -5.78 -8.60
C VAL A 9 -1.83 -6.85 -8.87
N PRO A 10 -1.14 -6.83 -10.03
CA PRO A 10 -0.14 -7.83 -10.33
C PRO A 10 1.15 -7.58 -9.51
N PRO A 11 1.98 -8.62 -9.27
CA PRO A 11 3.17 -8.51 -8.42
C PRO A 11 4.16 -7.43 -8.87
N ASP A 12 4.31 -7.22 -10.17
CA ASP A 12 5.18 -6.18 -10.74
C ASP A 12 4.67 -4.76 -10.45
N ALA A 13 3.35 -4.54 -10.48
CA ALA A 13 2.74 -3.27 -10.07
C ALA A 13 2.89 -3.04 -8.56
N TYR A 14 2.73 -4.08 -7.75
CA TYR A 14 2.99 -4.01 -6.31
C TYR A 14 4.44 -3.63 -6.02
N GLU A 15 5.42 -4.24 -6.69
CA GLU A 15 6.84 -3.88 -6.53
C GLU A 15 7.13 -2.43 -6.92
N LEU A 16 6.46 -1.89 -7.95
CA LEU A 16 6.53 -0.47 -8.29
C LEU A 16 5.98 0.42 -7.17
N VAL A 17 4.82 0.06 -6.61
CA VAL A 17 4.24 0.78 -5.46
C VAL A 17 5.21 0.78 -4.29
N LYS A 18 5.72 -0.39 -3.91
CA LYS A 18 6.68 -0.56 -2.82
C LYS A 18 7.94 0.29 -3.01
N LYS A 19 8.56 0.22 -4.19
CA LYS A 19 9.74 1.05 -4.53
C LYS A 19 9.43 2.54 -4.46
N ALA A 20 8.31 2.95 -5.02
CA ALA A 20 7.92 4.36 -5.04
C ALA A 20 7.63 4.89 -3.63
N LEU A 21 7.06 4.07 -2.73
CA LEU A 21 6.83 4.45 -1.34
C LEU A 21 8.12 4.46 -0.52
N LYS A 22 9.04 3.51 -0.75
CA LYS A 22 10.36 3.49 -0.10
C LYS A 22 11.22 4.72 -0.41
N GLY A 23 11.03 5.34 -1.58
CA GLY A 23 11.69 6.59 -1.93
C GLY A 23 11.21 7.81 -1.13
N ASP A 24 9.98 7.77 -0.62
CA ASP A 24 9.35 8.90 0.09
C ASP A 24 9.26 8.66 1.61
N TYR A 25 9.26 7.40 2.05
CA TYR A 25 8.95 7.00 3.41
C TYR A 25 9.87 5.90 3.92
N ILE A 26 10.09 5.89 5.24
CA ILE A 26 10.70 4.74 5.93
C ILE A 26 9.62 3.67 6.05
N LEU A 27 9.89 2.49 5.48
CA LEU A 27 9.02 1.33 5.54
C LEU A 27 9.44 0.42 6.69
N SER A 28 8.53 0.15 7.61
CA SER A 28 8.69 -0.86 8.65
C SER A 28 8.06 -2.17 8.19
N HIS A 29 8.88 -3.10 7.72
CA HIS A 29 8.40 -4.42 7.29
C HIS A 29 8.01 -5.27 8.49
N TYR A 30 6.86 -5.94 8.39
CA TYR A 30 6.42 -6.91 9.38
C TYR A 30 6.22 -8.28 8.73
N PRO A 31 6.52 -9.38 9.44
CA PRO A 31 6.22 -10.72 8.95
C PRO A 31 4.71 -10.85 8.69
N SER A 32 4.35 -11.52 7.60
CA SER A 32 2.96 -11.70 7.21
C SER A 32 2.15 -12.32 8.36
N PHE A 33 1.19 -11.56 8.90
CA PHE A 33 0.32 -11.98 10.00
C PHE A 33 -0.79 -12.97 9.60
N HIS A 34 -0.96 -13.24 8.30
CA HIS A 34 -1.97 -14.16 7.76
C HIS A 34 -1.42 -15.00 6.61
N ASP A 35 -1.85 -16.26 6.52
CA ASP A 35 -1.44 -17.20 5.45
C ASP A 35 -1.81 -16.72 4.04
N SER A 36 -2.83 -15.88 3.91
CA SER A 36 -3.26 -15.29 2.63
C SER A 36 -2.42 -14.07 2.21
N MET A 37 -1.59 -13.53 3.11
CA MET A 37 -0.79 -12.33 2.87
C MET A 37 0.61 -12.69 2.38
N LEU A 38 1.02 -12.09 1.28
CA LEU A 38 2.37 -12.23 0.74
C LEU A 38 3.35 -11.33 1.48
N GLU A 39 2.98 -10.07 1.67
CA GLU A 39 3.84 -9.10 2.32
C GLU A 39 3.02 -7.98 2.98
N SER A 40 3.56 -7.41 4.05
CA SER A 40 3.03 -6.19 4.66
C SER A 40 4.14 -5.27 5.15
N PHE A 41 3.85 -3.97 5.13
CA PHE A 41 4.69 -2.97 5.75
C PHE A 41 3.87 -1.78 6.25
N ASP A 42 4.39 -1.12 7.28
CA ASP A 42 3.82 0.10 7.82
C ASP A 42 4.67 1.31 7.43
N ILE A 43 3.98 2.44 7.25
CA ILE A 43 4.57 3.77 7.17
C ILE A 43 4.19 4.49 8.45
N ILE A 44 5.20 4.78 9.28
CA ILE A 44 5.04 5.47 10.56
C ILE A 44 5.33 6.95 10.36
N SER A 45 4.38 7.81 10.75
CA SER A 45 4.51 9.26 10.70
C SER A 45 4.07 9.89 12.02
N LEU A 46 4.35 11.18 12.21
CA LEU A 46 3.86 11.94 13.37
C LEU A 46 2.33 11.96 13.47
N ALA A 47 1.63 11.87 12.34
CA ALA A 47 0.17 11.83 12.26
C ALA A 47 -0.41 10.42 12.41
N GLY A 48 0.44 9.43 12.73
CA GLY A 48 0.05 8.04 12.96
C GLY A 48 0.58 7.07 11.91
N LYS A 49 0.02 5.87 11.94
CA LYS A 49 0.44 4.70 11.17
C LYS A 49 -0.46 4.46 9.96
N ILE A 50 0.15 4.06 8.85
CA ILE A 50 -0.54 3.62 7.64
C ILE A 50 0.00 2.24 7.30
N SER A 51 -0.88 1.26 7.21
CA SER A 51 -0.53 -0.13 6.96
C SER A 51 -0.86 -0.50 5.52
N ILE A 52 0.05 -1.22 4.88
CA ILE A 52 -0.09 -1.68 3.50
C ILE A 52 0.08 -3.20 3.49
N HIS A 53 -0.91 -3.89 2.92
CA HIS A 53 -0.97 -5.34 2.86
C HIS A 53 -1.14 -5.80 1.42
N TYR A 54 -0.32 -6.75 0.99
CA TYR A 54 -0.43 -7.39 -0.32
C TYR A 54 -0.72 -8.88 -0.18
N TYR A 55 -1.80 -9.33 -0.79
CA TYR A 55 -2.35 -10.67 -0.65
C TYR A 55 -2.07 -11.55 -1.87
N LYS A 56 -2.10 -12.87 -1.66
CA LYS A 56 -1.87 -13.90 -2.69
C LYS A 56 -2.87 -13.83 -3.85
N ASP A 57 -4.04 -13.26 -3.63
CA ASP A 57 -5.09 -13.07 -4.64
C ASP A 57 -4.91 -11.79 -5.48
N GLY A 58 -3.82 -11.05 -5.26
CA GLY A 58 -3.55 -9.77 -5.92
C GLY A 58 -4.31 -8.59 -5.30
N THR A 59 -4.88 -8.74 -4.11
CA THR A 59 -5.42 -7.60 -3.37
C THR A 59 -4.28 -6.77 -2.77
N LEU A 60 -4.26 -5.47 -3.05
CA LEU A 60 -3.46 -4.50 -2.30
C LEU A 60 -4.40 -3.67 -1.43
N GLN A 61 -4.18 -3.70 -0.13
CA GLN A 61 -4.96 -2.98 0.86
C GLN A 61 -4.13 -1.88 1.49
N ILE A 62 -4.74 -0.72 1.68
CA ILE A 62 -4.18 0.42 2.42
C ILE A 62 -5.14 0.78 3.55
N GLU A 63 -4.64 0.69 4.77
CA GLU A 63 -5.37 0.98 6.00
C GLU A 63 -4.70 2.16 6.73
N GLY A 64 -5.49 3.10 7.24
CA GLY A 64 -4.94 4.21 8.01
C GLY A 64 -5.98 5.20 8.51
N ASN A 65 -5.51 6.26 9.14
CA ASN A 65 -6.38 7.36 9.57
C ASN A 65 -6.63 8.32 8.39
N GLU A 66 -7.89 8.52 7.99
CA GLU A 66 -8.26 9.45 6.90
C GLU A 66 -7.93 10.90 7.25
N ASN A 67 -7.91 11.25 8.53
CA ASN A 67 -7.50 12.57 8.96
C ASN A 67 -5.98 12.78 8.88
N ASN A 68 -5.19 11.74 8.53
CA ASN A 68 -3.75 11.85 8.31
C ASN A 68 -3.48 12.34 6.87
N PRO A 69 -2.86 13.51 6.65
CA PRO A 69 -2.55 14.01 5.30
C PRO A 69 -1.67 13.05 4.49
N SER A 70 -0.80 12.28 5.14
CA SER A 70 0.04 11.27 4.50
C SER A 70 -0.79 10.12 3.93
N TYR A 71 -1.92 9.77 4.56
CA TYR A 71 -2.83 8.74 4.06
C TYR A 71 -3.34 9.11 2.67
N HIS A 72 -3.90 10.31 2.51
CA HIS A 72 -4.38 10.78 1.21
C HIS A 72 -3.25 10.91 0.17
N ARG A 73 -2.04 11.31 0.58
CA ARG A 73 -0.90 11.40 -0.32
C ARG A 73 -0.46 10.03 -0.83
N ILE A 74 -0.39 9.04 0.05
CA ILE A 74 -0.05 7.65 -0.29
C ILE A 74 -1.12 7.08 -1.22
N VAL A 75 -2.41 7.22 -0.87
CA VAL A 75 -3.52 6.75 -1.70
C VAL A 75 -3.46 7.34 -3.10
N ARG A 76 -3.25 8.66 -3.23
CA ARG A 76 -3.12 9.30 -4.56
C ARG A 76 -1.91 8.78 -5.34
N LYS A 77 -0.78 8.54 -4.68
CA LYS A 77 0.42 8.00 -5.32
C LYS A 77 0.17 6.58 -5.82
N VAL A 78 -0.46 5.74 -5.00
CA VAL A 78 -0.81 4.36 -5.36
C VAL A 78 -1.83 4.34 -6.50
N ASN A 79 -2.88 5.18 -6.45
CA ASN A 79 -3.81 5.37 -7.57
C ASN A 79 -3.06 5.71 -8.86
N GLY A 80 -2.11 6.64 -8.83
CA GLY A 80 -1.35 7.02 -10.02
C GLY A 80 -0.45 5.91 -10.59
N LEU A 81 -0.08 4.91 -9.78
CA LEU A 81 0.74 3.77 -10.21
C LEU A 81 -0.12 2.60 -10.69
N ILE A 82 -1.26 2.38 -10.06
CA ILE A 82 -2.17 1.27 -10.38
C ILE A 82 -3.14 1.64 -11.51
N SER A 83 -3.75 2.83 -11.48
CA SER A 83 -4.68 3.29 -12.53
C SER A 83 -3.99 3.58 -13.87
N LYS A 84 -2.66 3.78 -13.89
CA LYS A 84 -1.91 3.87 -15.16
C LYS A 84 -1.73 2.52 -15.86
N LYS A 85 -2.10 1.41 -15.21
CA LYS A 85 -2.06 0.05 -15.75
C LYS A 85 -3.47 -0.51 -15.99
N ASP A 86 -4.35 0.28 -16.60
CA ASP A 86 -5.28 -0.33 -17.55
C ASP A 86 -4.43 -0.81 -18.73
N TYR A 87 -3.98 -2.06 -18.59
CA TYR A 87 -3.13 -2.87 -19.46
C TYR A 87 -3.15 -2.47 -20.94
N LEU A 88 -2.02 -1.92 -21.41
CA LEU A 88 -1.64 -1.99 -22.82
C LEU A 88 -1.27 -3.44 -23.19
#